data_AF-A0A173SH08-F1
#
_entry.id   AF-A0A173SH08-F1
#
_cell.length_a   1.000
_cell.length_b   1.000
_cell.length_c   1.000
_cell.angle_alpha   90.00
_cell.angle_beta   90.00
_cell.angle_gamma   90.00
#
_symmetry.space_group_name_H-M   'P 1'
#
loop_
_entity.id
_entity.type
_entity.pdbx_description
1 polymer ?
#
loop_
_entity_poly.entity_id
_entity_poly.type
_entity_poly.pdbx_seq_one_letter_code
_entity_poly.pdbx_strand_id
1 'polypeptide(L)'
;MGNVKATLVGVSNYDNPRIPDINACRNDIVEVKAALIKGLCISSQDIRLLGSSGRVNIKELASELQIASLIVEPEDTYIFYFSGHGNNGTLALSEAVISVQEVIELVDNIEARNKIIILDSCRSGDFLIPQIKTPDIDRMVEEFAGAGYAVMASCGANENSTFYPGNKISLYTHFLCDALTMDCIIKKGKKSLEEINELIFRMISVWNRKGVRIQHPIFRANITGTIYFPVQKYMPYQKQNIFKEAEEYIIYEVLPFHHSRQKRYTAKVILKYYFDEIDIVKITKEIIDEIKYSNVYKNEIEERRFKGLPANMIRCHMGNDEQDMTDCNFEWITTWVDDTMDKNNWYRESNGSKILDGILVDKQKSYNALRILNQQTVTTEEFIKEARKYLNEMVGYADQFISKYREYSNGNISESELVNDVKDINVQIASIYFKISDLPKVPAECNSWAVSIQQIAATIHDFTLFYSNKTMNTWSQENRKDLMKIKIKCYQQEIELIKQEEKKLKE
;
A
#
# COMPACT_ATOMS: atom_id res chain seq x y z
N MET A 1 15.83 -9.09 3.00
CA MET A 1 14.79 -8.58 3.91
C MET A 1 15.26 -8.95 5.30
N GLY A 2 15.38 -8.00 6.21
CA GLY A 2 15.83 -8.32 7.58
C GLY A 2 14.85 -9.24 8.30
N ASN A 3 15.30 -9.79 9.41
CA ASN A 3 14.48 -10.59 10.31
C ASN A 3 13.59 -9.68 11.16
N VAL A 4 12.61 -10.27 11.83
CA VAL A 4 11.83 -9.56 12.84
C VAL A 4 12.31 -10.01 14.21
N LYS A 5 12.76 -9.07 15.04
CA LYS A 5 13.22 -9.31 16.41
C LYS A 5 12.29 -8.61 17.39
N ALA A 6 12.09 -9.19 18.57
CA ALA A 6 11.14 -8.66 19.53
C ALA A 6 11.61 -8.78 20.99
N THR A 7 11.29 -7.76 21.78
CA THR A 7 11.43 -7.76 23.24
C THR A 7 10.06 -7.52 23.86
N LEU A 8 9.57 -8.48 24.65
CA LEU A 8 8.27 -8.41 25.31
C LEU A 8 8.46 -8.29 26.82
N VAL A 9 7.98 -7.18 27.39
CA VAL A 9 8.16 -6.82 28.80
C VAL A 9 6.82 -6.89 29.52
N GLY A 10 6.74 -7.68 30.58
CA GLY A 10 5.53 -7.84 31.40
C GLY A 10 5.82 -7.61 32.88
N VAL A 11 5.23 -6.56 33.48
CA VAL A 11 5.44 -6.22 34.88
C VAL A 11 4.19 -6.55 35.69
N SER A 12 4.28 -7.58 36.54
CA SER A 12 3.15 -8.07 37.33
C SER A 12 3.27 -7.80 38.82
N ASN A 13 4.49 -7.68 39.36
CA ASN A 13 4.71 -7.50 40.79
C ASN A 13 5.46 -6.20 41.09
N TYR A 14 4.97 -5.47 42.09
CA TYR A 14 5.45 -4.13 42.43
C TYR A 14 5.88 -4.06 43.89
N ASP A 15 6.98 -3.36 44.16
CA ASP A 15 7.55 -3.19 45.50
C ASP A 15 6.75 -2.20 46.34
N ASN A 16 6.09 -1.24 45.69
CA ASN A 16 5.21 -0.31 46.36
C ASN A 16 3.89 -1.03 46.71
N PRO A 17 3.58 -1.24 48.01
CA PRO A 17 2.38 -1.97 48.41
C PRO A 17 1.06 -1.25 48.07
N ARG A 18 1.12 0.01 47.61
CA ARG A 18 -0.05 0.75 47.11
C ARG A 18 -0.38 0.42 45.65
N ILE A 19 0.54 -0.19 44.93
CA ILE A 19 0.36 -0.61 43.54
C ILE A 19 -0.02 -2.10 43.55
N PRO A 20 -1.25 -2.47 43.16
CA PRO A 20 -1.68 -3.86 43.20
C PRO A 20 -0.99 -4.67 42.11
N ASP A 21 -0.62 -5.91 42.43
CA ASP A 21 -0.06 -6.84 41.46
C ASP A 21 -1.07 -7.19 40.36
N ILE A 22 -0.59 -7.30 39.12
CA ILE A 22 -1.39 -7.66 37.93
C ILE A 22 -0.81 -8.92 37.29
N ASN A 23 -1.30 -10.10 37.69
CA ASN A 23 -0.84 -11.37 37.10
C ASN A 23 -1.13 -11.50 35.60
N ALA A 24 -2.08 -10.73 35.04
CA ALA A 24 -2.38 -10.74 33.62
C ALA A 24 -1.17 -10.34 32.75
N CYS A 25 -0.29 -9.44 33.21
CA CYS A 25 0.84 -8.97 32.41
C CYS A 25 1.86 -10.09 32.07
N ARG A 26 2.01 -11.10 32.94
CA ARG A 26 2.78 -12.31 32.60
C ARG A 26 2.12 -13.15 31.51
N ASN A 27 0.79 -13.27 31.55
CA ASN A 27 0.06 -14.02 30.53
C ASN A 27 0.09 -13.26 29.20
N ASP A 28 -0.04 -11.93 29.24
CA ASP A 28 0.02 -11.05 28.08
C ASP A 28 1.29 -11.31 27.25
N ILE A 29 2.49 -11.29 27.86
CA ILE A 29 3.75 -11.54 27.12
C ILE A 29 3.84 -12.96 26.55
N VAL A 30 3.21 -13.95 27.18
CA VAL A 30 3.16 -15.34 26.67
C VAL A 30 2.25 -15.43 25.45
N GLU A 31 1.06 -14.82 25.52
CA GLU A 31 0.09 -14.81 24.42
C GLU A 31 0.61 -13.98 23.24
N VAL A 32 1.24 -12.82 23.48
CA VAL A 32 1.87 -12.03 22.42
C VAL A 32 2.99 -12.80 21.75
N LYS A 33 3.85 -13.50 22.51
CA LYS A 33 4.88 -14.36 21.92
C LYS A 33 4.27 -15.43 21.00
N ALA A 34 3.22 -16.11 21.47
CA ALA A 34 2.53 -17.12 20.66
C ALA A 34 1.90 -16.52 19.40
N ALA A 35 1.27 -15.34 19.51
CA ALA A 35 0.66 -14.64 18.40
C ALA A 35 1.68 -14.13 17.38
N LEU A 36 2.85 -13.65 17.82
CA LEU A 36 3.96 -13.24 16.95
C LEU A 36 4.53 -14.43 16.15
N ILE A 37 4.73 -15.58 16.80
CA ILE A 37 5.20 -16.80 16.14
C ILE A 37 4.16 -17.31 15.13
N LYS A 38 2.90 -17.45 15.56
CA LYS A 38 1.84 -18.02 14.72
C LYS A 38 1.39 -17.07 13.61
N GLY A 39 1.22 -15.79 13.97
CA GLY A 39 0.56 -14.79 13.15
C GLY A 39 1.48 -14.06 12.17
N LEU A 40 2.75 -13.88 12.55
CA LEU A 40 3.78 -13.18 11.76
C LEU A 40 4.97 -14.07 11.37
N CYS A 41 4.95 -15.36 11.72
CA CYS A 41 6.01 -16.33 11.41
C CYS A 41 7.39 -15.96 11.98
N ILE A 42 7.43 -15.27 13.12
CA ILE A 42 8.67 -14.87 13.79
C ILE A 42 9.31 -16.09 14.45
N SER A 43 10.63 -16.26 14.30
CA SER A 43 11.38 -17.31 14.99
C SER A 43 11.28 -17.11 16.51
N SER A 44 11.03 -18.19 17.26
CA SER A 44 10.96 -18.12 18.71
C SER A 44 12.27 -17.66 19.37
N GLN A 45 13.40 -17.81 18.67
CA GLN A 45 14.73 -17.39 19.12
C GLN A 45 14.93 -15.87 18.98
N ASP A 46 14.20 -15.23 18.08
CA ASP A 46 14.21 -13.79 17.86
C ASP A 46 13.25 -13.03 18.80
N ILE A 47 12.58 -13.75 19.72
CA ILE A 47 11.64 -13.18 20.70
C ILE A 47 12.16 -13.37 22.12
N ARG A 48 12.55 -12.26 22.73
CA ARG A 48 13.06 -12.18 24.09
C ARG A 48 11.95 -11.77 25.06
N LEU A 49 11.90 -12.42 26.22
CA LEU A 49 10.89 -12.17 27.25
C LEU A 49 11.57 -11.58 28.48
N LEU A 50 11.03 -10.49 29.00
CA LEU A 50 11.43 -9.87 30.25
C LEU A 50 10.23 -9.82 31.20
N GLY A 51 10.39 -10.33 32.41
CA GLY A 51 9.31 -10.36 33.41
C GLY A 51 8.51 -11.66 33.49
N SER A 52 9.02 -12.79 33.02
CA SER A 52 8.40 -14.11 33.25
C SER A 52 8.27 -14.47 34.74
N SER A 53 9.17 -13.94 35.58
CA SER A 53 9.09 -14.00 37.05
C SER A 53 8.06 -13.03 37.64
N GLY A 54 7.46 -12.17 36.82
CA GLY A 54 6.56 -11.08 37.16
C GLY A 54 7.22 -9.79 37.59
N ARG A 55 8.54 -9.79 37.77
CA ARG A 55 9.31 -8.63 38.19
C ARG A 55 10.22 -8.17 37.07
N VAL A 56 10.30 -6.85 36.91
CA VAL A 56 11.21 -6.21 35.97
C VAL A 56 11.74 -4.94 36.61
N ASN A 57 13.05 -4.89 36.76
CA ASN A 57 13.74 -3.75 37.33
C ASN A 57 14.32 -2.84 36.24
N ILE A 58 14.58 -1.57 36.56
CA ILE A 58 15.07 -0.59 35.56
C ILE A 58 16.42 -1.00 34.95
N LYS A 59 17.29 -1.63 35.75
CA LYS A 59 18.57 -2.17 35.28
C LYS A 59 18.39 -3.34 34.33
N GLU A 60 17.38 -4.18 34.56
CA GLU A 60 17.09 -5.33 33.70
C GLU A 60 16.51 -4.85 32.37
N LEU A 61 15.59 -3.89 32.39
CA LEU A 61 15.07 -3.26 31.18
C LEU A 61 16.19 -2.60 30.36
N ALA A 62 17.06 -1.80 31.00
CA ALA A 62 18.17 -1.15 30.32
C ALA A 62 19.15 -2.17 29.71
N SER A 63 19.48 -3.22 30.46
CA SER A 63 20.37 -4.30 29.96
C SER A 63 19.76 -5.03 28.77
N GLU A 64 18.45 -5.29 28.81
CA GLU A 64 17.74 -5.97 27.73
C GLU A 64 17.65 -5.11 26.46
N LEU A 65 17.40 -3.80 26.58
CA LEU A 65 17.43 -2.89 25.44
C LEU A 65 18.85 -2.69 24.88
N GLN A 66 19.88 -2.75 25.72
CA GLN A 66 21.27 -2.78 25.27
C GLN A 66 21.60 -4.08 24.54
N ILE A 67 21.07 -5.22 24.97
CA ILE A 67 21.22 -6.47 24.22
C ILE A 67 20.52 -6.35 22.88
N ALA A 68 19.30 -5.80 22.85
CA ALA A 68 18.56 -5.57 21.61
C ALA A 68 19.36 -4.70 20.63
N SER A 69 19.99 -3.61 21.09
CA SER A 69 20.82 -2.75 20.22
C SER A 69 22.07 -3.42 19.66
N LEU A 70 22.55 -4.50 20.30
CA LEU A 70 23.70 -5.27 19.82
C LEU A 70 23.32 -6.38 18.84
N ILE A 71 22.08 -6.90 18.91
CA ILE A 71 21.64 -8.03 18.08
C ILE A 71 20.79 -7.61 16.89
N VAL A 72 20.09 -6.48 16.95
CA VAL A 72 19.24 -5.98 15.86
C VAL A 72 20.12 -5.39 14.76
N GLU A 73 19.84 -5.74 13.51
CA GLU A 73 20.59 -5.27 12.35
C GLU A 73 19.84 -4.13 11.62
N PRO A 74 20.55 -3.28 10.85
CA PRO A 74 19.95 -2.10 10.20
C PRO A 74 18.79 -2.39 9.24
N GLU A 75 18.69 -3.61 8.69
CA GLU A 75 17.58 -4.00 7.79
C GLU A 75 16.43 -4.73 8.52
N ASP A 76 16.58 -5.01 9.82
CA ASP A 76 15.59 -5.72 10.63
C ASP A 76 14.37 -4.84 10.97
N THR A 77 13.29 -5.52 11.35
CA THR A 77 12.15 -4.93 12.07
C THR A 77 12.27 -5.26 13.55
N TYR A 78 12.22 -4.25 14.42
CA TYR A 78 12.25 -4.45 15.87
C TYR A 78 10.87 -4.18 16.52
N ILE A 79 10.38 -5.12 17.33
CA ILE A 79 9.12 -4.98 18.07
C ILE A 79 9.42 -4.88 19.56
N PHE A 80 9.03 -3.78 20.18
CA PHE A 80 9.01 -3.62 21.63
C PHE A 80 7.57 -3.68 22.12
N TYR A 81 7.28 -4.54 23.10
CA TYR A 81 5.96 -4.64 23.72
C TYR A 81 6.10 -4.48 25.24
N PHE A 82 5.21 -3.68 25.83
CA PHE A 82 5.12 -3.50 27.28
C PHE A 82 3.70 -3.75 27.78
N SER A 83 3.54 -4.56 28.82
CA SER A 83 2.31 -4.68 29.61
C SER A 83 2.59 -4.46 31.10
N GLY A 84 1.82 -3.58 31.72
CA GLY A 84 1.98 -3.22 33.12
C GLY A 84 1.10 -2.05 33.56
N HIS A 85 1.31 -1.58 34.79
CA HIS A 85 0.69 -0.34 35.24
C HIS A 85 1.25 0.86 34.47
N GLY A 86 0.39 1.85 34.27
CA GLY A 86 0.77 3.14 33.72
C GLY A 86 -0.05 4.25 34.34
N ASN A 87 0.52 5.45 34.38
CA ASN A 87 -0.17 6.65 34.87
C ASN A 87 0.47 7.91 34.28
N ASN A 88 -0.34 8.84 33.78
CA ASN A 88 0.08 10.17 33.32
C ASN A 88 1.39 10.15 32.48
N GLY A 89 1.44 9.34 31.42
CA GLY A 89 2.62 9.26 30.55
C GLY A 89 3.83 8.51 31.14
N THR A 90 3.63 7.73 32.21
CA THR A 90 4.66 6.85 32.80
C THR A 90 4.23 5.39 32.81
N LEU A 91 5.21 4.50 32.77
CA LEU A 91 5.10 3.05 32.90
C LEU A 91 5.73 2.63 34.22
N ALA A 92 5.07 1.75 34.96
CA ALA A 92 5.60 1.23 36.22
C ALA A 92 6.45 -0.02 35.99
N LEU A 93 7.67 0.02 36.52
CA LEU A 93 8.52 -1.14 36.74
C LEU A 93 8.30 -1.64 38.18
N SER A 94 8.96 -2.74 38.56
CA SER A 94 8.76 -3.33 39.89
C SER A 94 9.13 -2.37 41.02
N GLU A 95 10.20 -1.61 40.86
CA GLU A 95 10.78 -0.72 41.88
C GLU A 95 10.77 0.76 41.49
N ALA A 96 10.53 1.07 40.22
CA ALA A 96 10.66 2.41 39.65
C ALA A 96 9.52 2.73 38.67
N VAL A 97 9.50 3.96 38.19
CA VAL A 97 8.66 4.39 37.06
C VAL A 97 9.57 4.96 35.98
N ILE A 98 9.20 4.78 34.72
CA ILE A 98 9.90 5.32 33.55
C ILE A 98 8.88 6.06 32.67
N SER A 99 9.27 7.16 32.04
CA SER A 99 8.33 7.86 31.14
C SER A 99 8.12 7.07 29.85
N VAL A 100 6.91 7.16 29.28
CA VAL A 100 6.59 6.58 27.97
C VAL A 100 7.51 7.15 26.90
N GLN A 101 7.78 8.45 26.96
CA GLN A 101 8.66 9.16 26.02
C GLN A 101 10.10 8.63 26.09
N GLU A 102 10.64 8.41 27.28
CA GLU A 102 11.98 7.83 27.48
C GLU A 102 12.08 6.42 26.93
N VAL A 103 11.06 5.58 27.10
CA VAL A 103 11.03 4.24 26.49
C VAL A 103 11.01 4.31 24.96
N ILE A 104 10.22 5.23 24.39
CA ILE A 104 10.19 5.45 22.94
C ILE A 104 11.58 5.86 22.43
N GLU A 105 12.25 6.78 23.10
CA GLU A 105 13.59 7.25 22.72
C GLU A 105 14.65 6.15 22.85
N LEU A 106 14.58 5.34 23.91
CA LEU A 106 15.47 4.19 24.10
C LEU A 106 15.30 3.16 22.97
N VAL A 107 14.06 2.89 22.56
CA VAL A 107 13.78 1.96 21.46
C VAL A 107 14.16 2.57 20.10
N ASP A 108 13.96 3.87 19.89
CA ASP A 108 14.31 4.53 18.63
C ASP A 108 15.83 4.54 18.39
N ASN A 109 16.63 4.58 19.46
CA ASN A 109 18.10 4.47 19.39
C ASN A 109 18.61 3.10 18.93
N ILE A 110 17.76 2.08 18.85
CA ILE A 110 18.14 0.77 18.28
C ILE A 110 18.25 0.91 16.75
N GLU A 111 19.37 0.51 16.18
CA GLU A 111 19.59 0.60 14.73
C GLU A 111 18.81 -0.52 14.01
N ALA A 112 17.61 -0.17 13.56
CA ALA A 112 16.73 -1.05 12.79
C ALA A 112 16.08 -0.24 11.66
N ARG A 113 15.74 -0.89 10.55
CA ARG A 113 15.05 -0.25 9.44
C ARG A 113 13.75 0.35 9.95
N ASN A 114 13.01 -0.43 10.72
CA ASN A 114 11.79 0.02 11.35
C ASN A 114 11.54 -0.58 12.74
N LYS A 115 10.79 0.16 13.56
CA LYS A 115 10.40 -0.28 14.91
C LYS A 115 8.90 -0.19 15.14
N ILE A 116 8.39 -1.06 16.02
CA ILE A 116 7.01 -1.07 16.47
C ILE A 116 7.01 -1.11 17.99
N ILE A 117 6.48 -0.07 18.62
CA ILE A 117 6.39 0.07 20.07
C ILE A 117 4.94 -0.10 20.46
N ILE A 118 4.65 -1.14 21.23
CA ILE A 118 3.29 -1.48 21.65
C ILE A 118 3.21 -1.30 23.17
N LEU A 119 2.35 -0.40 23.61
CA LEU A 119 2.22 -0.01 25.02
C LEU A 119 0.84 -0.38 25.54
N ASP A 120 0.79 -1.37 26.41
CA ASP A 120 -0.43 -1.78 27.07
C ASP A 120 -0.43 -1.42 28.55
N SER A 121 -0.83 -0.18 28.82
CA SER A 121 -0.93 0.36 30.16
C SER A 121 -2.00 1.45 30.23
N CYS A 122 -2.51 1.76 31.42
CA CYS A 122 -3.39 2.91 31.60
C CYS A 122 -2.67 4.21 31.21
N ARG A 123 -3.41 5.16 30.62
CA ARG A 123 -2.94 6.51 30.28
C ARG A 123 -1.69 6.54 29.39
N SER A 124 -1.55 5.55 28.52
CA SER A 124 -0.40 5.34 27.63
C SER A 124 -0.36 6.29 26.42
N GLY A 125 -1.45 7.01 26.14
CA GLY A 125 -1.63 7.77 24.90
C GLY A 125 -0.93 9.13 24.82
N ASP A 126 -0.34 9.59 25.93
CA ASP A 126 0.31 10.90 26.04
C ASP A 126 1.80 10.82 25.67
N PHE A 127 2.09 10.85 24.37
CA PHE A 127 3.46 10.79 23.85
C PHE A 127 3.57 11.52 22.51
N LEU A 128 4.79 11.89 22.14
CA LEU A 128 5.08 12.55 20.88
C LEU A 128 5.95 11.67 20.01
N ILE A 129 5.77 11.79 18.69
CA ILE A 129 6.70 11.23 17.71
C ILE A 129 7.17 12.36 16.80
N PRO A 130 8.43 12.34 16.32
CA PRO A 130 8.91 13.29 15.33
C PRO A 130 8.03 13.23 14.09
N GLN A 131 7.81 14.39 13.47
CA GLN A 131 7.18 14.43 12.15
C GLN A 131 8.08 13.75 11.12
N ILE A 132 7.43 13.13 10.13
CA ILE A 132 8.13 12.59 8.96
C ILE A 132 8.76 13.77 8.23
N LYS A 133 10.10 13.74 8.10
CA LYS A 133 10.81 14.71 7.28
C LYS A 133 10.54 14.38 5.82
N THR A 134 10.26 15.40 5.01
CA THR A 134 10.20 15.24 3.56
C THR A 134 11.51 14.58 3.08
N PRO A 135 11.43 13.52 2.26
CA PRO A 135 12.62 12.89 1.70
C PRO A 135 13.45 13.89 0.89
N ASP A 136 14.75 13.64 0.75
CA ASP A 136 15.58 14.40 -0.18
C ASP A 136 15.08 14.20 -1.62
N ILE A 137 15.14 15.25 -2.43
CA ILE A 137 14.49 15.33 -3.75
C ILE A 137 15.00 14.27 -4.73
N ASP A 138 16.24 13.81 -4.56
CA ASP A 138 16.88 12.84 -5.47
C ASP A 138 16.91 11.41 -4.91
N ARG A 139 16.34 11.19 -3.72
CA ARG A 139 16.39 9.89 -3.02
C ARG A 139 15.38 8.89 -3.59
N MET A 140 15.75 7.63 -3.72
CA MET A 140 14.79 6.59 -4.12
C MET A 140 13.80 6.28 -2.99
N VAL A 141 12.59 5.89 -3.37
CA VAL A 141 11.53 5.48 -2.46
C VAL A 141 11.95 4.31 -1.60
N GLU A 142 12.72 3.36 -2.14
CA GLU A 142 13.22 2.21 -1.36
C GLU A 142 14.05 2.62 -0.14
N GLU A 143 14.75 3.74 -0.21
CA GLU A 143 15.68 4.14 0.85
C GLU A 143 14.97 4.72 2.08
N PHE A 144 13.74 5.21 1.94
CA PHE A 144 12.98 5.82 3.04
C PHE A 144 11.64 5.13 3.34
N ALA A 145 11.03 4.48 2.35
CA ALA A 145 9.75 3.81 2.54
C ALA A 145 9.86 2.61 3.49
N GLY A 146 8.93 2.53 4.43
CA GLY A 146 8.93 1.52 5.48
C GLY A 146 10.05 1.70 6.50
N ALA A 147 10.76 2.83 6.53
CA ALA A 147 11.71 3.17 7.58
C ALA A 147 11.08 4.09 8.65
N GLY A 148 11.59 4.05 9.88
CA GLY A 148 11.06 4.82 11.01
C GLY A 148 10.39 3.94 12.07
N TYR A 149 9.44 4.46 12.83
CA TYR A 149 8.75 3.69 13.86
C TYR A 149 7.26 4.02 14.00
N ALA A 150 6.53 3.06 14.57
CA ALA A 150 5.14 3.20 14.94
C ALA A 150 4.97 2.94 16.43
N VAL A 151 4.09 3.71 17.07
CA VAL A 151 3.68 3.52 18.47
C VAL A 151 2.18 3.21 18.50
N MET A 152 1.86 2.08 19.10
CA MET A 152 0.51 1.58 19.31
C MET A 152 0.24 1.54 20.82
N ALA A 153 -0.55 2.47 21.33
CA ALA A 153 -0.86 2.55 22.75
C ALA A 153 -2.29 2.09 23.01
N SER A 154 -2.50 1.36 24.10
CA SER A 154 -3.77 0.68 24.33
C SER A 154 -4.92 1.63 24.61
N CYS A 155 -4.66 2.78 25.24
CA CYS A 155 -5.68 3.79 25.54
C CYS A 155 -5.16 5.23 25.39
N GLY A 156 -6.08 6.20 25.37
CA GLY A 156 -5.79 7.62 25.35
C GLY A 156 -5.17 8.14 26.66
N ALA A 157 -4.65 9.37 26.63
CA ALA A 157 -3.91 10.00 27.74
C ALA A 157 -4.69 10.04 29.08
N ASN A 158 -6.02 10.15 29.01
CA ASN A 158 -6.89 10.30 30.19
C ASN A 158 -7.76 9.08 30.47
N GLU A 159 -7.45 7.94 29.83
CA GLU A 159 -8.24 6.72 29.91
C GLU A 159 -7.51 5.61 30.65
N ASN A 160 -8.29 4.67 31.19
CA ASN A 160 -7.74 3.45 31.80
C ASN A 160 -7.86 2.30 30.81
N SER A 161 -6.81 1.50 30.72
CA SER A 161 -6.86 0.21 30.03
C SER A 161 -7.57 -0.82 30.90
N THR A 162 -8.21 -1.80 30.27
CA THR A 162 -9.02 -2.79 30.99
C THR A 162 -8.66 -4.23 30.63
N PHE A 163 -9.26 -5.18 31.34
CA PHE A 163 -9.07 -6.61 31.12
C PHE A 163 -10.19 -7.21 30.27
N TYR A 164 -9.83 -8.23 29.48
CA TYR A 164 -10.80 -9.08 28.82
C TYR A 164 -11.60 -9.89 29.87
N PRO A 165 -12.87 -10.29 29.60
CA PRO A 165 -13.65 -11.09 30.53
C PRO A 165 -12.89 -12.32 31.05
N GLY A 166 -12.85 -12.47 32.38
CA GLY A 166 -12.05 -13.49 33.06
C GLY A 166 -10.73 -12.98 33.64
N ASN A 167 -10.33 -11.74 33.35
CA ASN A 167 -9.15 -11.05 33.92
C ASN A 167 -7.81 -11.79 33.76
N LYS A 168 -7.71 -12.70 32.78
CA LYS A 168 -6.49 -13.46 32.50
C LYS A 168 -5.51 -12.75 31.59
N ILE A 169 -6.02 -11.84 30.76
CA ILE A 169 -5.30 -11.11 29.72
C ILE A 169 -5.91 -9.70 29.64
N SER A 170 -5.12 -8.71 29.25
CA SER A 170 -5.66 -7.38 28.99
C SER A 170 -6.60 -7.39 27.78
N LEU A 171 -7.51 -6.42 27.70
CA LEU A 171 -8.44 -6.27 26.58
C LEU A 171 -7.69 -5.97 25.27
N TYR A 172 -6.73 -5.05 25.32
CA TYR A 172 -5.97 -4.65 24.14
C TYR A 172 -5.09 -5.78 23.64
N THR A 173 -4.40 -6.46 24.54
CA THR A 173 -3.52 -7.57 24.19
C THR A 173 -4.28 -8.75 23.62
N HIS A 174 -5.48 -9.05 24.13
CA HIS A 174 -6.37 -10.03 23.50
C HIS A 174 -6.66 -9.69 22.03
N PHE A 175 -7.09 -8.45 21.76
CA PHE A 175 -7.39 -8.01 20.39
C PHE A 175 -6.15 -7.86 19.51
N LEU A 176 -5.00 -7.51 20.07
CA LEU A 176 -3.72 -7.56 19.37
C LEU A 176 -3.40 -8.99 18.92
N CYS A 177 -3.51 -9.98 19.81
CA CYS A 177 -3.27 -11.39 19.49
C CYS A 177 -4.23 -11.91 18.42
N ASP A 178 -5.51 -11.56 18.52
CA ASP A 178 -6.52 -11.90 17.50
C ASP A 178 -6.15 -11.28 16.15
N ALA A 179 -5.80 -9.99 16.11
CA ALA A 179 -5.44 -9.31 14.87
C ALA A 179 -4.17 -9.89 14.24
N LEU A 180 -3.14 -10.16 15.04
CA LEU A 180 -1.90 -10.78 14.59
C LEU A 180 -2.14 -12.16 13.99
N THR A 181 -3.08 -12.95 14.52
CA THR A 181 -3.34 -14.33 14.08
C THR A 181 -4.47 -14.47 13.06
N MET A 182 -5.15 -13.38 12.69
CA MET A 182 -6.26 -13.40 11.76
C MET A 182 -5.80 -13.60 10.30
N ASP A 183 -6.33 -14.60 9.61
CA ASP A 183 -5.95 -14.88 8.21
C ASP A 183 -6.63 -13.97 7.19
N CYS A 184 -7.78 -13.37 7.54
CA CYS A 184 -8.56 -12.56 6.59
C CYS A 184 -7.88 -11.26 6.16
N ILE A 185 -6.85 -10.83 6.89
CA ILE A 185 -6.01 -9.66 6.56
C ILE A 185 -4.74 -10.04 5.78
N ILE A 186 -4.54 -11.32 5.45
CA ILE A 186 -3.42 -11.74 4.60
C ILE A 186 -3.71 -11.37 3.14
N LYS A 187 -2.88 -10.50 2.57
CA LYS A 187 -2.97 -10.07 1.18
C LYS A 187 -1.66 -10.36 0.45
N LYS A 188 -1.76 -11.10 -0.67
CA LYS A 188 -0.59 -11.49 -1.47
C LYS A 188 0.54 -12.10 -0.62
N GLY A 189 0.16 -12.91 0.38
CA GLY A 189 1.07 -13.60 1.31
C GLY A 189 1.67 -12.75 2.43
N LYS A 190 1.22 -11.50 2.58
CA LYS A 190 1.73 -10.56 3.58
C LYS A 190 0.62 -10.02 4.48
N LYS A 191 0.96 -9.60 5.69
CA LYS A 191 0.14 -8.72 6.54
C LYS A 191 0.78 -7.34 6.60
N SER A 192 0.00 -6.27 6.63
CA SER A 192 0.51 -4.92 6.86
C SER A 192 0.24 -4.47 8.30
N LEU A 193 1.12 -3.62 8.85
CA LEU A 193 0.91 -3.03 10.17
C LEU A 193 -0.38 -2.19 10.22
N GLU A 194 -0.70 -1.49 9.13
CA GLU A 194 -1.92 -0.67 9.03
C GLU A 194 -3.19 -1.54 9.17
N GLU A 195 -3.24 -2.70 8.53
CA GLU A 195 -4.39 -3.61 8.60
C GLU A 195 -4.51 -4.32 9.96
N ILE A 196 -3.37 -4.65 10.58
CA ILE A 196 -3.35 -5.15 11.96
C ILE A 196 -3.96 -4.10 12.90
N ASN A 197 -3.49 -2.85 12.80
CA ASN A 197 -4.00 -1.74 13.61
C ASN A 197 -5.49 -1.47 13.36
N GLU A 198 -5.93 -1.42 12.10
CA GLU A 198 -7.33 -1.20 11.76
C GLU A 198 -8.24 -2.30 12.33
N LEU A 199 -7.81 -3.56 12.30
CA LEU A 199 -8.57 -4.67 12.87
C LEU A 199 -8.68 -4.55 14.40
N ILE A 200 -7.61 -4.15 15.10
CA ILE A 200 -7.62 -3.85 16.54
C ILE A 200 -8.64 -2.75 16.84
N PHE A 201 -8.57 -1.62 16.13
CA PHE A 201 -9.50 -0.50 16.30
C PHE A 201 -10.95 -0.94 16.04
N ARG A 202 -11.19 -1.77 15.02
CA ARG A 202 -12.52 -2.31 14.73
C ARG A 202 -13.04 -3.18 15.87
N MET A 203 -12.23 -4.11 16.39
CA MET A 203 -12.65 -4.98 17.50
C MET A 203 -12.94 -4.18 18.78
N ILE A 204 -12.13 -3.17 19.08
CA ILE A 204 -12.33 -2.28 20.22
C ILE A 204 -13.56 -1.38 20.01
N SER A 205 -13.81 -0.90 18.79
CA SER A 205 -15.03 -0.13 18.50
C SER A 205 -16.30 -0.95 18.76
N VAL A 206 -16.28 -2.25 18.45
CA VAL A 206 -17.39 -3.17 18.74
C VAL A 206 -17.51 -3.41 20.24
N TRP A 207 -16.38 -3.54 20.96
CA TRP A 207 -16.36 -3.65 22.41
C TRP A 207 -16.98 -2.41 23.09
N ASN A 208 -16.58 -1.21 22.67
CA ASN A 208 -17.03 0.06 23.25
C ASN A 208 -18.55 0.28 23.14
N ARG A 209 -19.24 -0.37 22.19
CA ARG A 209 -20.71 -0.33 22.08
C ARG A 209 -21.44 -0.89 23.32
N LYS A 210 -20.75 -1.66 24.17
CA LYS A 210 -21.28 -2.14 25.45
C LYS A 210 -21.43 -1.01 26.49
N GLY A 211 -20.80 0.14 26.29
CA GLY A 211 -20.92 1.31 27.16
C GLY A 211 -20.20 1.21 28.51
N VAL A 212 -19.42 0.16 28.75
CA VAL A 212 -18.72 -0.08 30.02
C VAL A 212 -17.26 -0.41 29.73
N ARG A 213 -16.33 0.18 30.50
CA ARG A 213 -14.87 0.01 30.32
C ARG A 213 -14.45 0.29 28.87
N ILE A 214 -14.82 1.49 28.42
CA ILE A 214 -14.51 2.03 27.09
C ILE A 214 -13.02 2.34 27.02
N GLN A 215 -12.41 2.08 25.86
CA GLN A 215 -10.99 2.31 25.62
C GLN A 215 -10.78 2.79 24.18
N HIS A 216 -9.99 3.84 23.97
CA HIS A 216 -9.64 4.36 22.65
C HIS A 216 -8.13 4.24 22.41
N PRO A 217 -7.67 3.24 21.65
CA PRO A 217 -6.26 3.10 21.32
C PRO A 217 -5.74 4.29 20.54
N ILE A 218 -4.44 4.53 20.68
CA ILE A 218 -3.72 5.59 19.97
C ILE A 218 -2.72 4.97 19.03
N PHE A 219 -2.74 5.41 17.77
CA PHE A 219 -1.78 4.99 16.76
C PHE A 219 -1.08 6.22 16.18
N ARG A 220 0.25 6.26 16.31
CA ARG A 220 1.10 7.27 15.65
C ARG A 220 2.24 6.56 14.96
N ALA A 221 2.62 7.00 13.77
CA ALA A 221 3.79 6.46 13.08
C ALA A 221 4.46 7.52 12.23
N ASN A 222 5.80 7.50 12.22
CA ASN A 222 6.64 8.32 11.36
C ASN A 222 7.26 7.47 10.24
N ILE A 223 6.42 6.62 9.62
CA ILE A 223 6.79 5.70 8.55
C ILE A 223 6.07 6.12 7.26
N THR A 224 6.84 6.34 6.20
CA THR A 224 6.30 6.48 4.84
C THR A 224 5.82 5.11 4.33
N GLY A 225 4.57 5.03 3.90
CA GLY A 225 3.93 3.75 3.56
C GLY A 225 3.54 2.93 4.79
N THR A 226 3.95 1.66 4.87
CA THR A 226 3.67 0.77 6.01
C THR A 226 4.72 -0.34 6.11
N ILE A 227 4.69 -1.10 7.21
CA ILE A 227 5.52 -2.29 7.40
C ILE A 227 4.73 -3.50 6.91
N TYR A 228 5.36 -4.33 6.07
CA TYR A 228 4.79 -5.58 5.58
C TYR A 228 5.52 -6.80 6.16
N PHE A 229 4.76 -7.72 6.73
CA PHE A 229 5.22 -9.00 7.25
C PHE A 229 4.93 -10.12 6.24
N PRO A 230 5.94 -10.78 5.66
CA PRO A 230 5.72 -11.97 4.86
C PRO A 230 5.34 -13.15 5.78
N VAL A 231 4.11 -13.65 5.65
CA VAL A 231 3.58 -14.71 6.52
C VAL A 231 3.29 -16.01 5.79
N GLN A 232 3.20 -15.97 4.46
CA GLN A 232 3.07 -17.16 3.64
C GLN A 232 3.62 -16.92 2.24
N LYS A 233 4.03 -17.99 1.57
CA LYS A 233 4.44 -17.92 0.16
C LYS A 233 3.23 -17.52 -0.70
N TYR A 234 3.42 -16.50 -1.54
CA TYR A 234 2.44 -16.10 -2.54
C TYR A 234 3.07 -16.22 -3.93
N MET A 235 2.42 -16.98 -4.79
CA MET A 235 2.79 -17.08 -6.19
C MET A 235 1.76 -16.28 -7.00
N PRO A 236 2.12 -15.10 -7.52
CA PRO A 236 1.20 -14.33 -8.34
C PRO A 236 0.83 -15.13 -9.60
N TYR A 237 -0.40 -14.92 -10.08
CA TYR A 237 -0.83 -15.48 -11.35
C TYR A 237 0.09 -14.98 -12.47
N GLN A 238 0.70 -15.90 -13.20
CA GLN A 238 1.54 -15.57 -14.35
C GLN A 238 0.67 -15.51 -15.61
N LYS A 239 0.45 -14.30 -16.10
CA LYS A 239 -0.22 -14.09 -17.39
C LYS A 239 0.64 -14.69 -18.50
N GLN A 240 0.02 -15.46 -19.39
CA GLN A 240 0.67 -15.85 -20.65
C GLN A 240 0.83 -14.60 -21.52
N ASN A 241 2.06 -14.31 -21.92
CA ASN A 241 2.37 -13.26 -22.88
C ASN A 241 2.55 -13.90 -24.26
N ILE A 242 2.01 -13.24 -25.28
CA ILE A 242 2.20 -13.63 -26.68
C ILE A 242 2.98 -12.52 -27.33
N PHE A 243 4.18 -12.87 -27.75
CA PHE A 243 5.03 -12.08 -28.62
C PHE A 243 5.35 -12.95 -29.83
N LYS A 244 5.15 -12.43 -31.04
CA LYS A 244 5.47 -13.15 -32.28
C LYS A 244 5.96 -12.17 -33.33
N GLU A 245 7.14 -12.44 -33.85
CA GLU A 245 7.69 -11.71 -34.99
C GLU A 245 7.39 -12.45 -36.29
N ALA A 246 6.70 -11.78 -37.21
CA ALA A 246 6.45 -12.22 -38.57
C ALA A 246 7.22 -11.33 -39.57
N GLU A 247 7.15 -11.64 -40.87
CA GLU A 247 7.84 -10.86 -41.91
C GLU A 247 7.26 -9.45 -42.06
N GLU A 248 5.93 -9.31 -42.01
CA GLU A 248 5.20 -8.06 -42.27
C GLU A 248 4.84 -7.29 -40.98
N TYR A 249 4.80 -7.97 -39.84
CA TYR A 249 4.35 -7.41 -38.58
C TYR A 249 4.94 -8.12 -37.35
N ILE A 250 4.74 -7.54 -36.17
CA ILE A 250 5.06 -8.13 -34.87
C ILE A 250 3.79 -8.07 -34.01
N ILE A 251 3.32 -9.22 -33.50
CA ILE A 251 2.39 -9.24 -32.37
C ILE A 251 3.21 -8.86 -31.14
N TYR A 252 3.10 -7.61 -30.71
CA TYR A 252 3.87 -7.06 -29.60
C TYR A 252 3.31 -7.53 -28.26
N GLU A 253 1.99 -7.48 -28.09
CA GLU A 253 1.31 -7.98 -26.90
C GLU A 253 -0.13 -8.39 -27.19
N VAL A 254 -0.63 -9.41 -26.50
CA VAL A 254 -2.07 -9.71 -26.43
C VAL A 254 -2.61 -9.43 -25.03
N LEU A 255 -3.67 -8.62 -24.97
CA LEU A 255 -4.33 -8.17 -23.74
C LEU A 255 -5.76 -8.74 -23.66
N PRO A 256 -6.12 -9.44 -22.57
CA PRO A 256 -7.49 -9.92 -22.35
C PRO A 256 -8.38 -8.79 -21.84
N PHE A 257 -9.55 -8.60 -22.45
CA PHE A 257 -10.60 -7.70 -21.96
C PHE A 257 -11.98 -8.40 -21.94
N HIS A 258 -11.98 -9.62 -21.41
CA HIS A 258 -13.17 -10.46 -21.40
C HIS A 258 -14.35 -9.79 -20.68
N HIS A 259 -15.55 -9.95 -21.23
CA HIS A 259 -16.77 -9.36 -20.66
C HIS A 259 -17.88 -10.41 -20.57
N SER A 260 -18.41 -10.61 -19.37
CA SER A 260 -19.45 -11.63 -19.09
C SER A 260 -19.01 -13.02 -19.54
N ARG A 261 -19.63 -13.58 -20.59
CA ARG A 261 -19.34 -14.88 -21.22
C ARG A 261 -18.59 -14.77 -22.54
N GLN A 262 -18.13 -13.57 -22.92
CA GLN A 262 -17.45 -13.35 -24.18
C GLN A 262 -15.94 -13.24 -23.95
N LYS A 263 -15.18 -14.11 -24.62
CA LYS A 263 -13.73 -14.13 -24.63
C LYS A 263 -13.26 -13.13 -25.68
N ARG A 264 -12.56 -12.08 -25.24
CA ARG A 264 -12.15 -10.95 -26.08
C ARG A 264 -10.69 -10.57 -25.90
N TYR A 265 -10.01 -10.24 -26.99
CA TYR A 265 -8.59 -9.88 -27.03
C TYR A 265 -8.33 -8.56 -27.75
N THR A 266 -7.40 -7.77 -27.21
CA THR A 266 -6.73 -6.70 -27.94
C THR A 266 -5.33 -7.18 -28.27
N ALA A 267 -4.98 -7.25 -29.55
CA ALA A 267 -3.61 -7.44 -30.01
C ALA A 267 -2.99 -6.06 -30.27
N LYS A 268 -1.88 -5.75 -29.61
CA LYS A 268 -1.00 -4.63 -29.96
C LYS A 268 0.00 -5.13 -31.02
N VAL A 269 0.08 -4.45 -32.15
CA VAL A 269 0.79 -4.92 -33.34
C VAL A 269 1.70 -3.82 -33.87
N ILE A 270 2.95 -4.16 -34.17
CA ILE A 270 3.88 -3.28 -34.87
C ILE A 270 3.92 -3.70 -36.35
N LEU A 271 3.61 -2.78 -37.24
CA LEU A 271 3.70 -2.96 -38.68
C LEU A 271 5.13 -2.65 -39.14
N LYS A 272 5.74 -3.53 -39.93
CA LYS A 272 7.12 -3.35 -40.42
C LYS A 272 7.21 -2.48 -41.67
N TYR A 273 6.08 -2.27 -42.34
CA TYR A 273 5.96 -1.51 -43.57
C TYR A 273 4.68 -0.67 -43.57
N TYR A 274 4.58 0.26 -44.52
CA TYR A 274 3.33 0.97 -44.80
C TYR A 274 2.38 0.08 -45.60
N PHE A 275 1.18 -0.10 -45.08
CA PHE A 275 0.15 -0.97 -45.63
C PHE A 275 -1.10 -0.19 -45.99
N ASP A 276 -1.81 -0.64 -47.03
CA ASP A 276 -3.14 -0.13 -47.37
C ASP A 276 -4.27 -0.87 -46.62
N GLU A 277 -5.52 -0.48 -46.86
CA GLU A 277 -6.66 -1.09 -46.17
C GLU A 277 -6.80 -2.60 -46.44
N ILE A 278 -6.41 -3.08 -47.63
CA ILE A 278 -6.53 -4.49 -48.03
C ILE A 278 -5.45 -5.33 -47.32
N ASP A 279 -4.23 -4.82 -47.27
CA ASP A 279 -3.13 -5.45 -46.54
C ASP A 279 -3.44 -5.57 -45.04
N ILE A 280 -4.01 -4.51 -44.45
CA ILE A 280 -4.40 -4.50 -43.02
C ILE A 280 -5.46 -5.56 -42.71
N VAL A 281 -6.40 -5.80 -43.62
CA VAL A 281 -7.40 -6.89 -43.50
C VAL A 281 -6.71 -8.25 -43.53
N LYS A 282 -5.78 -8.47 -44.47
CA LYS A 282 -5.01 -9.72 -44.58
C LYS A 282 -4.23 -10.00 -43.30
N ILE A 283 -3.43 -9.03 -42.83
CA ILE A 283 -2.66 -9.12 -41.58
C ILE A 283 -3.58 -9.40 -40.40
N THR A 284 -4.73 -8.72 -40.31
CA THR A 284 -5.70 -8.95 -39.23
C THR A 284 -6.21 -10.38 -39.22
N LYS A 285 -6.51 -10.98 -40.38
CA LYS A 285 -6.95 -12.38 -40.48
C LYS A 285 -5.88 -13.36 -40.00
N GLU A 286 -4.63 -13.15 -40.39
CA GLU A 286 -3.50 -13.95 -39.94
C GLU A 286 -3.34 -13.89 -38.41
N ILE A 287 -3.46 -12.69 -37.82
CA ILE A 287 -3.43 -12.51 -36.36
C ILE A 287 -4.60 -13.21 -35.67
N ILE A 288 -5.81 -13.12 -36.24
CA ILE A 288 -6.99 -13.81 -35.70
C ILE A 288 -6.73 -15.30 -35.63
N ASP A 289 -6.29 -15.91 -36.73
CA ASP A 289 -6.02 -17.35 -36.78
C ASP A 289 -4.96 -17.77 -35.76
N GLU A 290 -3.93 -16.94 -35.56
CA GLU A 290 -2.88 -17.17 -34.56
C GLU A 290 -3.41 -17.17 -33.11
N ILE A 291 -4.21 -16.15 -32.74
CA ILE A 291 -4.53 -15.90 -31.32
C ILE A 291 -5.93 -16.32 -30.90
N LYS A 292 -6.81 -16.72 -31.82
CA LYS A 292 -8.21 -17.07 -31.54
C LYS A 292 -8.36 -18.15 -30.47
N TYR A 293 -7.47 -19.13 -30.45
CA TYR A 293 -7.49 -20.23 -29.48
C TYR A 293 -6.47 -20.07 -28.34
N SER A 294 -5.85 -18.89 -28.23
CA SER A 294 -4.85 -18.63 -27.20
C SER A 294 -5.44 -18.62 -25.78
N ASN A 295 -4.57 -18.83 -24.79
CA ASN A 295 -4.92 -18.93 -23.37
C ASN A 295 -4.39 -17.73 -22.58
N VAL A 296 -4.67 -16.52 -23.07
CA VAL A 296 -4.31 -15.27 -22.39
C VAL A 296 -5.44 -14.85 -21.44
N TYR A 297 -5.14 -14.67 -20.16
CA TYR A 297 -6.10 -14.29 -19.11
C TYR A 297 -5.48 -13.31 -18.11
N LYS A 298 -6.30 -12.48 -17.46
CA LYS A 298 -5.78 -11.54 -16.44
C LYS A 298 -5.60 -12.18 -15.06
N ASN A 299 -6.32 -13.26 -14.77
CA ASN A 299 -6.30 -13.97 -13.50
C ASN A 299 -6.88 -15.39 -13.61
N GLU A 300 -6.74 -16.17 -12.54
CA GLU A 300 -7.26 -17.55 -12.46
C GLU A 300 -8.78 -17.66 -12.68
N ILE A 301 -9.55 -16.63 -12.32
CA ILE A 301 -11.02 -16.65 -12.47
C ILE A 301 -11.38 -16.61 -13.96
N GLU A 302 -10.69 -15.76 -14.72
CA GLU A 302 -10.84 -15.73 -16.18
C GLU A 302 -10.35 -17.01 -16.82
N GLU A 303 -9.19 -17.53 -16.40
CA GLU A 303 -8.68 -18.81 -16.92
C GLU A 303 -9.73 -19.91 -16.72
N ARG A 304 -10.24 -20.13 -15.50
CA ARG A 304 -11.25 -21.16 -15.23
C ARG A 304 -12.51 -21.01 -16.08
N ARG A 305 -12.89 -19.78 -16.44
CA ARG A 305 -14.09 -19.50 -17.23
C ARG A 305 -13.89 -19.71 -18.74
N PHE A 306 -12.70 -19.40 -19.26
CA PHE A 306 -12.46 -19.24 -20.70
C PHE A 306 -11.39 -20.19 -21.25
N LYS A 307 -10.83 -21.08 -20.43
CA LYS A 307 -9.87 -22.10 -20.85
C LYS A 307 -10.43 -22.97 -21.97
N GLY A 308 -9.67 -23.08 -23.06
CA GLY A 308 -10.03 -23.89 -24.22
C GLY A 308 -11.15 -23.33 -25.11
N LEU A 309 -11.79 -22.21 -24.74
CA LEU A 309 -12.78 -21.56 -25.59
C LEU A 309 -12.11 -20.65 -26.64
N PRO A 310 -12.67 -20.52 -27.85
CA PRO A 310 -12.20 -19.54 -28.82
C PRO A 310 -12.54 -18.11 -28.40
N ALA A 311 -11.76 -17.14 -28.87
CA ALA A 311 -12.10 -15.74 -28.79
C ALA A 311 -13.34 -15.44 -29.64
N ASN A 312 -14.29 -14.71 -29.07
CA ASN A 312 -15.47 -14.18 -29.75
C ASN A 312 -15.16 -12.84 -30.44
N MET A 313 -14.21 -12.07 -29.91
CA MET A 313 -13.81 -10.78 -30.45
C MET A 313 -12.31 -10.60 -30.38
N ILE A 314 -11.72 -10.12 -31.47
CA ILE A 314 -10.32 -9.71 -31.54
C ILE A 314 -10.28 -8.31 -32.11
N ARG A 315 -9.63 -7.41 -31.38
CA ARG A 315 -9.32 -6.07 -31.84
C ARG A 315 -7.81 -5.95 -32.04
N CYS A 316 -7.35 -5.52 -33.21
CA CYS A 316 -5.93 -5.22 -33.41
C CYS A 316 -5.74 -3.72 -33.35
N HIS A 317 -4.77 -3.28 -32.54
CA HIS A 317 -4.29 -1.93 -32.44
C HIS A 317 -2.90 -1.90 -33.08
N MET A 318 -2.79 -1.30 -34.27
CA MET A 318 -1.59 -1.40 -35.09
C MET A 318 -0.89 -0.03 -35.19
N GLY A 319 0.38 -0.01 -34.82
CA GLY A 319 1.28 1.14 -34.93
C GLY A 319 2.55 0.76 -35.67
N ASN A 320 3.51 1.67 -35.78
CA ASN A 320 4.69 1.50 -36.62
C ASN A 320 5.98 1.22 -35.82
N ASP A 321 5.95 1.37 -34.49
CA ASP A 321 7.09 1.13 -33.61
C ASP A 321 6.64 0.85 -32.15
N GLU A 322 7.60 0.60 -31.26
CA GLU A 322 7.33 0.37 -29.82
C GLU A 322 6.79 1.61 -29.10
N GLN A 323 7.08 2.81 -29.61
CA GLN A 323 6.58 4.06 -29.04
C GLN A 323 5.06 4.14 -29.21
N ASP A 324 4.55 3.80 -30.39
CA ASP A 324 3.11 3.72 -30.66
C ASP A 324 2.40 2.71 -29.73
N MET A 325 3.07 1.59 -29.40
CA MET A 325 2.54 0.57 -28.49
C MET A 325 2.42 1.09 -27.06
N THR A 326 3.42 1.84 -26.64
CA THR A 326 3.55 2.42 -25.29
C THR A 326 2.57 3.58 -25.10
N ASP A 327 2.47 4.45 -26.10
CA ASP A 327 1.62 5.65 -26.09
C ASP A 327 0.15 5.36 -26.37
N CYS A 328 -0.14 4.14 -26.81
CA CYS A 328 -1.45 3.76 -27.32
C CYS A 328 -1.92 4.67 -28.48
N ASN A 329 -0.98 5.12 -29.31
CA ASN A 329 -1.24 5.93 -30.50
C ASN A 329 -1.11 5.04 -31.74
N PHE A 330 -2.23 4.51 -32.23
CA PHE A 330 -2.25 3.53 -33.31
C PHE A 330 -2.67 4.18 -34.63
N GLU A 331 -2.06 3.76 -35.75
CA GLU A 331 -2.48 4.21 -37.08
C GLU A 331 -3.76 3.49 -37.52
N TRP A 332 -3.86 2.20 -37.19
CA TRP A 332 -4.99 1.36 -37.57
C TRP A 332 -5.60 0.65 -36.35
N ILE A 333 -6.93 0.63 -36.32
CA ILE A 333 -7.68 -0.20 -35.38
C ILE A 333 -8.60 -1.11 -36.19
N THR A 334 -8.45 -2.42 -36.03
CA THR A 334 -9.33 -3.40 -36.67
C THR A 334 -10.13 -4.15 -35.63
N THR A 335 -11.40 -4.46 -35.92
CA THR A 335 -12.26 -5.25 -35.04
C THR A 335 -12.89 -6.40 -35.81
N TRP A 336 -12.66 -7.60 -35.32
CA TRP A 336 -13.33 -8.83 -35.73
C TRP A 336 -14.20 -9.36 -34.60
N VAL A 337 -15.40 -9.83 -34.95
CA VAL A 337 -16.28 -10.56 -34.05
C VAL A 337 -16.79 -11.84 -34.73
N ASP A 338 -17.01 -12.89 -33.94
CA ASP A 338 -17.61 -14.12 -34.42
C ASP A 338 -19.12 -13.97 -34.70
N ASP A 339 -19.74 -15.03 -35.24
CA ASP A 339 -21.16 -15.01 -35.62
C ASP A 339 -22.11 -15.05 -34.42
N THR A 340 -21.62 -15.28 -33.21
CA THR A 340 -22.43 -15.26 -31.99
C THR A 340 -22.59 -13.85 -31.42
N MET A 341 -21.83 -12.87 -31.94
CA MET A 341 -21.86 -11.48 -31.50
C MET A 341 -22.74 -10.61 -32.40
N ASP A 342 -23.35 -9.58 -31.79
CA ASP A 342 -24.19 -8.62 -32.50
C ASP A 342 -23.35 -7.68 -33.38
N LYS A 343 -23.13 -8.08 -34.64
CA LYS A 343 -22.35 -7.32 -35.62
C LYS A 343 -22.90 -5.90 -35.84
N ASN A 344 -24.21 -5.68 -35.74
CA ASN A 344 -24.80 -4.35 -35.93
C ASN A 344 -24.38 -3.37 -34.83
N ASN A 345 -24.17 -3.87 -33.61
CA ASN A 345 -23.69 -3.03 -32.52
C ASN A 345 -22.18 -2.75 -32.61
N TRP A 346 -21.38 -3.74 -33.05
CA TRP A 346 -19.92 -3.64 -33.08
C TRP A 346 -19.38 -2.99 -34.35
N TYR A 347 -20.05 -3.15 -35.49
CA TYR A 347 -19.60 -2.62 -36.77
C TYR A 347 -20.39 -1.36 -37.08
N ARG A 348 -19.76 -0.21 -36.84
CA ARG A 348 -20.30 1.10 -37.19
C ARG A 348 -19.36 1.77 -38.18
N GLU A 349 -19.83 1.92 -39.40
CA GLU A 349 -19.14 2.72 -40.41
C GLU A 349 -19.27 4.20 -40.07
N SER A 350 -18.18 4.92 -40.28
CA SER A 350 -18.06 6.34 -39.99
C SER A 350 -17.00 6.95 -40.88
N ASN A 351 -16.74 8.25 -40.76
CA ASN A 351 -15.73 8.93 -41.57
C ASN A 351 -14.30 8.53 -41.14
N GLY A 352 -13.82 7.39 -41.61
CA GLY A 352 -12.53 6.78 -41.26
C GLY A 352 -12.59 5.26 -41.07
N SER A 353 -13.79 4.70 -40.86
CA SER A 353 -14.01 3.27 -40.67
C SER A 353 -14.86 2.65 -41.78
N LYS A 354 -14.46 1.45 -42.24
CA LYS A 354 -15.14 0.68 -43.29
C LYS A 354 -15.19 -0.80 -42.92
N ILE A 355 -16.22 -1.50 -43.36
CA ILE A 355 -16.28 -2.96 -43.24
C ILE A 355 -15.70 -3.58 -44.51
N LEU A 356 -14.59 -4.29 -44.37
CA LEU A 356 -13.90 -4.96 -45.46
C LEU A 356 -13.72 -6.45 -45.10
N ASP A 357 -14.26 -7.33 -45.94
CA ASP A 357 -14.11 -8.79 -45.81
C ASP A 357 -14.41 -9.32 -44.39
N GLY A 358 -15.52 -8.82 -43.82
CA GLY A 358 -16.01 -9.21 -42.50
C GLY A 358 -15.26 -8.59 -41.31
N ILE A 359 -14.35 -7.66 -41.55
CA ILE A 359 -13.58 -6.94 -40.53
C ILE A 359 -13.92 -5.44 -40.58
N LEU A 360 -14.16 -4.83 -39.42
CA LEU A 360 -14.22 -3.37 -39.33
C LEU A 360 -12.79 -2.82 -39.27
N VAL A 361 -12.40 -2.01 -40.24
CA VAL A 361 -11.09 -1.36 -40.33
C VAL A 361 -11.27 0.13 -40.11
N ASP A 362 -10.50 0.72 -39.19
CA ASP A 362 -10.55 2.15 -38.86
C ASP A 362 -9.17 2.78 -38.93
N LYS A 363 -9.00 3.77 -39.83
CA LYS A 363 -7.76 4.55 -39.95
C LYS A 363 -7.81 5.79 -39.08
N GLN A 364 -6.91 5.88 -38.11
CA GLN A 364 -6.86 7.00 -37.16
C GLN A 364 -6.27 8.25 -37.81
N LYS A 365 -7.15 9.20 -38.17
CA LYS A 365 -6.75 10.47 -38.81
C LYS A 365 -5.82 11.34 -37.96
N SER A 366 -5.93 11.25 -36.64
CA SER A 366 -5.11 12.01 -35.69
C SER A 366 -3.72 11.42 -35.47
N TYR A 367 -3.43 10.22 -35.98
CA TYR A 367 -2.20 9.48 -35.70
C TYR A 367 -0.93 10.32 -35.90
N ASN A 368 -0.76 10.93 -37.08
CA ASN A 368 0.42 11.73 -37.41
C ASN A 368 0.52 12.99 -36.55
N ALA A 369 -0.61 13.67 -36.29
CA ALA A 369 -0.64 14.87 -35.46
C ALA A 369 -0.24 14.55 -34.01
N LEU A 370 -0.77 13.46 -33.44
CA LEU A 370 -0.41 13.00 -32.10
C LEU A 370 1.06 12.57 -32.02
N ARG A 371 1.60 11.95 -33.07
CA ARG A 371 3.02 11.56 -33.12
C ARG A 371 3.96 12.78 -33.08
N ILE A 372 3.58 13.88 -33.73
CA ILE A 372 4.33 15.15 -33.67
C ILE A 372 4.23 15.77 -32.27
N LEU A 373 3.03 15.79 -31.67
CA LEU A 373 2.81 16.36 -30.34
C LEU A 373 3.50 15.57 -29.22
N ASN A 374 3.68 14.26 -29.41
CA ASN A 374 4.27 13.35 -28.43
C ASN A 374 5.79 13.16 -28.60
N GLN A 375 6.49 14.05 -29.29
CA GLN A 375 7.95 13.96 -29.40
C GLN A 375 8.61 14.24 -28.06
N GLN A 376 9.65 13.47 -27.75
CA GLN A 376 10.42 13.63 -26.53
C GLN A 376 11.18 14.97 -26.55
N THR A 377 10.97 15.78 -25.52
CA THR A 377 11.53 17.14 -25.40
C THR A 377 12.71 17.24 -24.43
N VAL A 378 12.96 16.18 -23.65
CA VAL A 378 14.00 16.13 -22.60
C VAL A 378 14.70 14.77 -22.63
N THR A 379 15.92 14.68 -22.10
CA THR A 379 16.61 13.40 -21.94
C THR A 379 15.96 12.51 -20.87
N THR A 380 16.22 11.20 -20.87
CA THR A 380 15.73 10.31 -19.82
C THR A 380 16.21 10.73 -18.43
N GLU A 381 17.48 11.10 -18.30
CA GLU A 381 18.07 11.51 -17.01
C GLU A 381 17.37 12.76 -16.44
N GLU A 382 17.09 13.75 -17.29
CA GLU A 382 16.34 14.96 -16.91
C GLU A 382 14.91 14.61 -16.47
N PHE A 383 14.22 13.75 -17.22
CA PHE A 383 12.88 13.28 -16.86
C PHE A 383 12.89 12.57 -15.50
N ILE A 384 13.80 11.63 -15.29
CA ILE A 384 13.90 10.85 -14.04
C ILE A 384 14.14 11.78 -12.85
N LYS A 385 15.06 12.75 -13.00
CA LYS A 385 15.36 13.70 -11.94
C LYS A 385 14.14 14.55 -11.57
N GLU A 386 13.47 15.11 -12.57
CA GLU A 386 12.30 15.96 -12.33
C GLU A 386 11.11 15.17 -11.75
N ALA A 387 10.81 14.00 -12.32
CA ALA A 387 9.72 13.14 -11.86
C ALA A 387 9.96 12.66 -10.42
N ARG A 388 11.20 12.28 -10.07
CA ARG A 388 11.56 11.85 -8.70
C ARG A 388 11.43 13.00 -7.70
N LYS A 389 11.88 14.20 -8.07
CA LYS A 389 11.70 15.39 -7.25
C LYS A 389 10.24 15.61 -6.88
N TYR A 390 9.34 15.64 -7.87
CA TYR A 390 7.92 15.86 -7.60
C TYR A 390 7.28 14.71 -6.83
N LEU A 391 7.66 13.46 -7.12
CA LEU A 391 7.24 12.29 -6.35
C LEU A 391 7.60 12.45 -4.86
N ASN A 392 8.85 12.78 -4.54
CA ASN A 392 9.33 12.87 -3.17
C ASN A 392 8.69 14.04 -2.41
N GLU A 393 8.51 15.20 -3.07
CA GLU A 393 7.76 16.32 -2.51
C GLU A 393 6.31 15.89 -2.19
N MET A 394 5.65 15.21 -3.13
CA MET A 394 4.24 14.80 -2.98
C MET A 394 4.06 13.77 -1.85
N VAL A 395 4.96 12.79 -1.77
CA VAL A 395 5.00 11.78 -0.71
C VAL A 395 5.22 12.44 0.66
N GLY A 396 6.13 13.41 0.75
CA GLY A 396 6.34 14.17 2.00
C GLY A 396 5.08 14.91 2.47
N TYR A 397 4.33 15.54 1.56
CA TYR A 397 3.06 16.18 1.93
C TYR A 397 1.96 15.17 2.28
N ALA A 398 1.92 14.02 1.61
CA ALA A 398 1.01 12.93 1.96
C ALA A 398 1.26 12.42 3.39
N ASP A 399 2.51 12.20 3.75
CA ASP A 399 2.90 11.75 5.09
C ASP A 399 2.53 12.76 6.18
N GLN A 400 2.74 14.05 5.93
CA GLN A 400 2.28 15.12 6.83
C GLN A 400 0.76 15.12 6.98
N PHE A 401 0.01 15.01 5.87
CA PHE A 401 -1.44 14.92 5.90
C PHE A 401 -1.91 13.71 6.72
N ILE A 402 -1.35 12.52 6.45
CA ILE A 402 -1.70 11.28 7.15
C ILE A 402 -1.41 11.40 8.65
N SER A 403 -0.30 12.04 9.04
CA SER A 403 0.00 12.32 10.44
C SER A 403 -1.11 13.16 11.10
N LYS A 404 -1.60 14.21 10.44
CA LYS A 404 -2.72 15.03 10.94
C LYS A 404 -4.03 14.25 11.00
N TYR A 405 -4.32 13.46 9.97
CA TYR A 405 -5.50 12.59 9.93
C TYR A 405 -5.47 11.53 11.04
N ARG A 406 -4.29 11.01 11.41
CA ARG A 406 -4.12 10.07 12.53
C ARG A 406 -4.47 10.73 13.86
N GLU A 407 -4.09 11.99 14.10
CA GLU A 407 -4.51 12.71 15.32
C GLU A 407 -6.03 12.89 15.40
N TYR A 408 -6.70 13.15 14.26
CA TYR A 408 -8.16 13.15 14.20
C TYR A 408 -8.75 11.76 14.46
N SER A 409 -8.15 10.71 13.90
CA SER A 409 -8.58 9.32 14.08
C SER A 409 -8.39 8.83 15.52
N ASN A 410 -7.36 9.33 16.20
CA ASN A 410 -7.07 9.13 17.62
C ASN A 410 -8.03 9.91 18.53
N GLY A 411 -8.83 10.83 17.98
CA GLY A 411 -9.77 11.68 18.73
C GLY A 411 -9.10 12.86 19.44
N ASN A 412 -7.84 13.17 19.12
CA ASN A 412 -7.09 14.26 19.76
C ASN A 412 -7.42 15.64 19.18
N ILE A 413 -7.86 15.68 17.92
CA ILE A 413 -8.33 16.90 17.26
C ILE A 413 -9.71 16.65 16.65
N SER A 414 -10.50 17.71 16.52
CA SER A 414 -11.78 17.71 15.82
C SER A 414 -11.61 17.65 14.30
N GLU A 415 -12.71 17.35 13.59
CA GLU A 415 -12.70 17.36 12.12
C GLU A 415 -12.44 18.78 11.57
N SER A 416 -12.93 19.83 12.24
CA SER A 416 -12.66 21.22 11.87
C SER A 416 -11.20 21.60 12.04
N GLU A 417 -10.54 21.13 13.11
CA GLU A 417 -9.12 21.36 13.33
C GLU A 417 -8.29 20.63 12.26
N LEU A 418 -8.63 19.38 11.92
CA LEU A 418 -7.98 18.67 10.82
C LEU A 418 -8.05 19.47 9.51
N VAL A 419 -9.24 19.94 9.12
CA VAL A 419 -9.45 20.71 7.88
C VAL A 419 -8.63 22.00 7.87
N ASN A 420 -8.47 22.65 9.01
CA ASN A 420 -7.63 23.83 9.14
C ASN A 420 -6.14 23.48 9.04
N ASP A 421 -5.70 22.43 9.74
CA ASP A 421 -4.31 21.97 9.79
C ASP A 421 -3.78 21.50 8.43
N VAL A 422 -4.62 20.91 7.59
CA VAL A 422 -4.23 20.42 6.25
C VAL A 422 -4.45 21.44 5.13
N LYS A 423 -4.89 22.66 5.45
CA LYS A 423 -5.24 23.67 4.44
C LYS A 423 -4.06 24.00 3.51
N ASP A 424 -2.90 24.29 4.08
CA ASP A 424 -1.71 24.64 3.29
C ASP A 424 -1.11 23.39 2.62
N ILE A 425 -1.18 22.23 3.29
CA ILE A 425 -0.78 20.94 2.72
C ILE A 425 -1.59 20.63 1.45
N ASN A 426 -2.90 20.87 1.46
CA ASN A 426 -3.78 20.67 0.31
C ASN A 426 -3.37 21.54 -0.89
N VAL A 427 -2.94 22.78 -0.65
CA VAL A 427 -2.48 23.68 -1.73
C VAL A 427 -1.21 23.12 -2.38
N GLN A 428 -0.28 22.61 -1.57
CA GLN A 428 0.97 22.03 -2.08
C GLN A 428 0.71 20.71 -2.82
N ILE A 429 -0.13 19.82 -2.29
CA ILE A 429 -0.54 18.58 -2.96
C ILE A 429 -1.15 18.89 -4.33
N ALA A 430 -2.09 19.85 -4.40
CA ALA A 430 -2.70 20.24 -5.67
C ALA A 430 -1.67 20.82 -6.65
N SER A 431 -0.76 21.68 -6.17
CA SER A 431 0.29 22.26 -7.02
C SER A 431 1.20 21.18 -7.62
N ILE A 432 1.63 20.20 -6.82
CA ILE A 432 2.52 19.14 -7.29
C ILE A 432 1.79 18.16 -8.21
N TYR A 433 0.52 17.84 -7.92
CA TYR A 433 -0.31 17.02 -8.79
C TYR A 433 -0.37 17.58 -10.23
N PHE A 434 -0.57 18.89 -10.38
CA PHE A 434 -0.54 19.52 -11.71
C PHE A 434 0.86 19.51 -12.33
N LYS A 435 1.93 19.75 -11.57
CA LYS A 435 3.32 19.62 -12.09
C LYS A 435 3.64 18.22 -12.58
N ILE A 436 3.17 17.19 -11.88
CA ILE A 436 3.30 15.79 -12.30
C ILE A 436 2.49 15.54 -13.58
N SER A 437 1.28 16.09 -13.67
CA SER A 437 0.44 15.99 -14.88
C SER A 437 1.06 16.69 -16.09
N ASP A 438 1.81 17.77 -15.85
CA ASP A 438 2.49 18.59 -16.85
C ASP A 438 3.95 18.14 -17.13
N LEU A 439 4.39 17.00 -16.58
CA LEU A 439 5.71 16.44 -16.87
C LEU A 439 5.89 16.26 -18.39
N PRO A 440 7.12 16.46 -18.90
CA PRO A 440 7.39 16.28 -20.32
C PRO A 440 7.14 14.83 -20.73
N LYS A 441 7.17 14.61 -22.05
CA LYS A 441 6.92 13.29 -22.63
C LYS A 441 7.80 12.21 -21.97
N VAL A 442 7.13 11.17 -21.47
CA VAL A 442 7.77 10.05 -20.77
C VAL A 442 8.65 9.25 -21.74
N PRO A 443 9.94 9.07 -21.44
CA PRO A 443 10.81 8.13 -22.16
C PRO A 443 10.25 6.70 -22.08
N ALA A 444 10.37 5.92 -23.17
CA ALA A 444 9.79 4.57 -23.24
C ALA A 444 10.19 3.67 -22.06
N GLU A 445 11.46 3.69 -21.68
CA GLU A 445 12.02 2.92 -20.55
C GLU A 445 11.48 3.33 -19.17
N CYS A 446 10.93 4.55 -19.04
CA CYS A 446 10.36 5.06 -17.79
C CYS A 446 8.85 4.89 -17.68
N ASN A 447 8.17 4.30 -18.68
CA ASN A 447 6.71 4.34 -18.77
C ASN A 447 6.02 3.73 -17.53
N SER A 448 6.41 2.54 -17.11
CA SER A 448 5.79 1.85 -15.96
C SER A 448 5.98 2.61 -14.65
N TRP A 449 7.16 3.20 -14.46
CA TRP A 449 7.46 4.03 -13.31
C TRP A 449 6.66 5.33 -13.32
N ALA A 450 6.61 6.04 -14.45
CA ALA A 450 5.84 7.27 -14.60
C ALA A 450 4.33 7.05 -14.38
N VAL A 451 3.77 5.94 -14.88
CA VAL A 451 2.38 5.54 -14.61
C VAL A 451 2.15 5.33 -13.11
N SER A 452 3.11 4.72 -12.41
CA SER A 452 3.03 4.52 -10.96
C SER A 452 3.09 5.86 -10.20
N ILE A 453 3.88 6.84 -10.67
CA ILE A 453 3.90 8.22 -10.15
C ILE A 453 2.55 8.91 -10.35
N GLN A 454 1.97 8.84 -11.54
CA GLN A 454 0.65 9.43 -11.81
C GLN A 454 -0.43 8.80 -10.91
N GLN A 455 -0.37 7.49 -10.73
CA GLN A 455 -1.32 6.77 -9.89
C GLN A 455 -1.24 7.23 -8.42
N ILE A 456 -0.04 7.25 -7.83
CA ILE A 456 0.12 7.72 -6.44
C ILE A 456 -0.24 9.19 -6.30
N ALA A 457 0.07 10.02 -7.30
CA ALA A 457 -0.29 11.43 -7.31
C ALA A 457 -1.80 11.62 -7.29
N ALA A 458 -2.56 10.87 -8.09
CA ALA A 458 -4.01 10.89 -8.05
C ALA A 458 -4.56 10.44 -6.69
N THR A 459 -4.02 9.36 -6.11
CA THR A 459 -4.42 8.88 -4.77
C THR A 459 -4.15 9.92 -3.67
N ILE A 460 -3.00 10.59 -3.69
CA ILE A 460 -2.66 11.64 -2.71
C ILE A 460 -3.53 12.88 -2.94
N HIS A 461 -3.81 13.24 -4.19
CA HIS A 461 -4.69 14.36 -4.52
C HIS A 461 -6.13 14.13 -4.00
N ASP A 462 -6.62 12.89 -3.99
CA ASP A 462 -7.93 12.54 -3.40
C ASP A 462 -8.03 12.92 -1.91
N PHE A 463 -6.92 12.94 -1.14
CA PHE A 463 -6.93 13.38 0.25
C PHE A 463 -7.49 14.81 0.39
N THR A 464 -7.12 15.67 -0.55
CA THR A 464 -7.57 17.08 -0.60
C THR A 464 -9.07 17.19 -0.89
N LEU A 465 -9.66 16.18 -1.55
CA LEU A 465 -11.09 16.14 -1.82
C LEU A 465 -11.87 15.79 -0.57
N PHE A 466 -11.36 14.92 0.31
CA PHE A 466 -12.11 14.49 1.48
C PHE A 466 -12.08 15.52 2.61
N TYR A 467 -10.94 16.17 2.84
CA TYR A 467 -10.77 17.15 3.92
C TYR A 467 -10.32 18.50 3.38
N SER A 468 -11.27 19.21 2.77
CA SER A 468 -11.12 20.60 2.34
C SER A 468 -12.37 21.39 2.69
N ASN A 469 -12.20 22.65 3.07
CA ASN A 469 -13.31 23.57 3.36
C ASN A 469 -14.37 23.61 2.24
N LYS A 470 -13.98 23.37 0.99
CA LYS A 470 -14.88 23.41 -0.17
C LYS A 470 -15.74 22.14 -0.33
N THR A 471 -15.33 21.01 0.24
CA THR A 471 -15.91 19.68 -0.04
C THR A 471 -16.50 19.00 1.20
N MET A 472 -16.46 19.66 2.37
CA MET A 472 -17.00 19.11 3.63
C MET A 472 -18.49 18.74 3.58
N ASN A 473 -19.27 19.34 2.67
CA ASN A 473 -20.69 19.05 2.53
C ASN A 473 -21.00 17.97 1.46
N THR A 474 -19.99 17.45 0.76
CA THR A 474 -20.18 16.49 -0.34
C THR A 474 -20.49 15.08 0.17
N TRP A 475 -19.87 14.68 1.28
CA TRP A 475 -20.06 13.35 1.89
C TRP A 475 -20.44 13.47 3.37
N SER A 476 -20.97 12.41 3.96
CA SER A 476 -21.07 12.32 5.42
C SER A 476 -19.68 12.18 6.05
N GLN A 477 -19.58 12.50 7.34
CA GLN A 477 -18.34 12.30 8.11
C GLN A 477 -17.87 10.84 8.10
N GLU A 478 -18.80 9.89 8.21
CA GLU A 478 -18.51 8.45 8.14
C GLU A 478 -17.95 8.07 6.76
N ASN A 479 -18.59 8.53 5.68
CA ASN A 479 -18.11 8.27 4.32
C ASN A 479 -16.72 8.87 4.08
N ARG A 480 -16.43 10.09 4.59
CA ARG A 480 -15.07 10.67 4.49
C ARG A 480 -14.03 9.80 5.19
N LYS A 481 -14.34 9.29 6.38
CA LYS A 481 -13.43 8.39 7.12
C LYS A 481 -13.15 7.13 6.34
N ASP A 482 -14.18 6.51 5.76
CA ASP A 482 -14.02 5.28 4.97
C ASP A 482 -13.25 5.50 3.67
N LEU A 483 -13.54 6.59 2.95
CA LEU A 483 -12.81 6.99 1.75
C LEU A 483 -11.33 7.24 2.05
N MET A 484 -11.03 7.97 3.13
CA MET A 484 -9.65 8.25 3.53
C MET A 484 -8.90 6.96 3.90
N LYS A 485 -9.51 6.04 4.66
CA LYS A 485 -8.91 4.73 4.99
C LYS A 485 -8.60 3.92 3.74
N ILE A 486 -9.51 3.90 2.75
CA ILE A 486 -9.28 3.22 1.47
C ILE A 486 -8.08 3.85 0.75
N LYS A 487 -8.00 5.17 0.69
CA LYS A 487 -6.94 5.86 -0.05
C LYS A 487 -5.57 5.78 0.65
N ILE A 488 -5.52 5.75 1.99
CA ILE A 488 -4.27 5.45 2.72
C ILE A 488 -3.76 4.05 2.35
N LYS A 489 -4.64 3.05 2.24
CA LYS A 489 -4.24 1.70 1.80
C LYS A 489 -3.76 1.67 0.35
N CYS A 490 -4.40 2.42 -0.56
CA CYS A 490 -3.94 2.58 -1.94
C CYS A 490 -2.53 3.19 -1.96
N TYR A 491 -2.33 4.30 -1.24
CA TYR A 491 -1.04 4.96 -1.09
C TYR A 491 0.05 3.99 -0.63
N GLN A 492 -0.22 3.20 0.42
CA GLN A 492 0.73 2.20 0.94
C GLN A 492 1.08 1.09 -0.07
N GLN A 493 0.15 0.71 -0.94
CA GLN A 493 0.40 -0.28 -2.00
C GLN A 493 1.16 0.34 -3.17
N GLU A 494 0.84 1.57 -3.53
CA GLU A 494 1.45 2.32 -4.61
C GLU A 494 2.91 2.68 -4.29
N ILE A 495 3.24 3.01 -3.04
CA ILE A 495 4.64 3.14 -2.58
C ILE A 495 5.43 1.84 -2.83
N GLU A 496 4.86 0.66 -2.54
CA GLU A 496 5.54 -0.61 -2.80
C GLU A 496 5.70 -0.94 -4.28
N LEU A 497 4.77 -0.48 -5.12
CA LEU A 497 4.89 -0.60 -6.57
C LEU A 497 6.00 0.30 -7.09
N ILE A 498 6.06 1.56 -6.65
CA ILE A 498 7.09 2.50 -7.06
C ILE A 498 8.49 2.00 -6.69
N LYS A 499 8.67 1.43 -5.49
CA LYS A 499 9.93 0.79 -5.09
C LYS A 499 10.37 -0.31 -6.06
N GLN A 500 9.43 -1.09 -6.59
CA GLN A 500 9.73 -2.14 -7.56
C GLN A 500 10.07 -1.56 -8.93
N GLU A 501 9.35 -0.53 -9.37
CA GLU A 501 9.62 0.12 -10.65
C GLU A 501 10.95 0.89 -10.65
N GLU A 502 11.30 1.59 -9.57
CA GLU A 502 12.60 2.27 -9.47
C GLU A 502 13.80 1.31 -9.51
N LYS A 503 13.64 0.07 -9.02
CA LYS A 503 14.68 -0.96 -9.14
C LYS A 503 14.93 -1.36 -10.59
N LYS A 504 13.86 -1.49 -11.39
CA LYS A 504 13.97 -1.85 -12.80
C LYS A 504 14.66 -0.78 -13.63
N LEU A 505 14.61 0.49 -13.20
CA LEU A 505 15.33 1.58 -13.86
C LEU A 505 16.84 1.54 -13.62
N LYS A 506 17.33 0.75 -12.65
CA LYS A 506 18.75 0.57 -12.37
C LYS A 506 19.38 -0.62 -13.10
N GLU A 507 18.54 -1.56 -13.55
CA GLU A 507 18.91 -2.76 -14.29
C GLU A 507 18.93 -2.48 -15.79
#